data_AF-A0A959SBC1-F1
#
_entry.id   AF-A0A959SBC1-F1
#
_cell.length_a   1.000
_cell.length_b   1.000
_cell.length_c   1.000
_cell.angle_alpha   90.00
_cell.angle_beta   90.00
_cell.angle_gamma   90.00
#
_symmetry.space_group_name_H-M   'P 1'
#
loop_
_entity.id
_entity.type
_entity.pdbx_description
1 polymer ?
#
loop_
_entity_poly.entity_id
_entity_poly.type
_entity_poly.pdbx_seq_one_letter_code
_entity_poly.pdbx_strand_id
1 'polypeptide(L)'
;MHHLLTASLLLLTITSNAQRVAHVVVALCDNKYQGIVKVPAGIGNGQEPRNNLYWGAGYGVRTHFDRSAEWIRQPSVKPAVAHLLERAVWKHRDSAVYLVADAYDGRNIREATEDLLR
;
A
#
# COMPACT_ATOMS: atom_id res chain seq x y z
N MET A 1 -3.84 -49.16 45.26
CA MET A 1 -3.04 -48.10 44.59
C MET A 1 -3.45 -48.06 43.13
N HIS A 2 -4.44 -47.25 42.77
CA HIS A 2 -4.86 -47.07 41.38
C HIS A 2 -4.62 -45.61 41.02
N HIS A 3 -3.54 -45.36 40.29
CA HIS A 3 -3.22 -44.04 39.76
C HIS A 3 -4.16 -43.75 38.58
N LEU A 4 -5.16 -42.89 38.81
CA LEU A 4 -5.92 -42.28 37.72
C LEU A 4 -4.99 -41.31 36.97
N LEU A 5 -4.58 -41.70 35.77
CA LEU A 5 -3.94 -40.82 34.80
C LEU A 5 -5.00 -39.88 34.21
N THR A 6 -5.12 -38.67 34.75
CA THR A 6 -5.89 -37.58 34.13
C THR A 6 -5.10 -37.05 32.94
N ALA A 7 -5.48 -37.44 31.72
CA ALA A 7 -5.02 -36.81 30.50
C ALA A 7 -5.64 -35.40 30.42
N SER A 8 -4.87 -34.38 30.78
CA SER A 8 -5.28 -32.98 30.62
C SER A 8 -5.18 -32.61 29.15
N LEU A 9 -6.32 -32.57 28.46
CA LEU A 9 -6.42 -32.15 27.07
C LEU A 9 -6.21 -30.63 27.01
N LEU A 10 -4.98 -30.22 26.68
CA LEU A 10 -4.64 -28.81 26.50
C LEU A 10 -5.29 -28.32 25.20
N LEU A 11 -6.44 -27.67 25.30
CA LEU A 11 -7.11 -27.03 24.17
C LEU A 11 -6.30 -25.78 23.77
N LEU A 12 -5.38 -25.92 22.80
CA LEU A 12 -4.74 -24.77 22.18
C LEU A 12 -5.80 -24.00 21.38
N THR A 13 -6.21 -22.83 21.87
CA THR A 13 -6.99 -21.90 21.07
C THR A 13 -6.10 -21.39 19.94
N ILE A 14 -6.30 -21.91 18.72
CA ILE A 14 -5.68 -21.36 17.52
C ILE A 14 -6.39 -20.03 17.24
N THR A 15 -5.79 -18.92 17.67
CA THR A 15 -6.21 -17.59 17.23
C THR A 15 -5.73 -17.39 15.79
N SER A 16 -6.58 -17.73 14.82
CA SER A 16 -6.33 -17.36 13.43
C SER A 16 -6.45 -15.84 13.29
N ASN A 17 -5.33 -15.13 13.22
CA ASN A 17 -5.36 -13.72 12.84
C ASN A 17 -5.78 -13.65 11.37
N ALA A 18 -7.01 -13.22 11.11
CA ALA A 18 -7.49 -13.03 9.75
C ALA A 18 -6.58 -12.05 9.01
N GLN A 19 -6.18 -12.42 7.79
CA GLN A 19 -5.41 -11.54 6.94
C GLN A 19 -6.22 -10.28 6.64
N ARG A 20 -5.62 -9.11 6.83
CA ARG A 20 -6.22 -7.82 6.52
C ARG A 20 -5.41 -7.12 5.44
N VAL A 21 -6.09 -6.46 4.51
CA VAL A 21 -5.44 -5.73 3.42
C VAL A 21 -6.01 -4.32 3.38
N ALA A 22 -5.14 -3.33 3.51
CA ALA A 22 -5.45 -1.93 3.28
C ALA A 22 -5.06 -1.58 1.83
N HIS A 23 -6.00 -1.06 1.06
CA HIS A 23 -5.76 -0.56 -0.29
C HIS A 23 -5.62 0.96 -0.25
N VAL A 24 -4.51 1.48 -0.78
CA VAL A 24 -4.22 2.92 -0.86
C VAL A 24 -4.17 3.32 -2.32
N VAL A 25 -5.06 4.23 -2.70
CA VAL A 25 -5.09 4.81 -4.05
C VAL A 25 -4.40 6.17 -4.00
N VAL A 26 -3.39 6.36 -4.85
CA VAL A 26 -2.63 7.62 -4.92
C VAL A 26 -2.73 8.19 -6.33
N ALA A 27 -3.60 9.18 -6.52
CA ALA A 27 -3.54 10.03 -7.72
C ALA A 27 -2.26 10.86 -7.67
N LEU A 28 -1.31 10.61 -8.59
CA LEU A 28 -0.04 11.31 -8.56
C LEU A 28 -0.21 12.82 -8.78
N CYS A 29 0.60 13.63 -8.09
CA CYS A 29 0.55 15.09 -8.18
C CYS A 29 0.80 15.55 -9.63
N ASP A 30 -0.10 16.34 -10.21
CA ASP A 30 0.03 16.78 -11.59
C ASP A 30 -0.31 18.26 -11.79
N ASN A 31 0.72 19.05 -12.09
CA ASN A 31 0.63 20.49 -12.35
C ASN A 31 -0.18 20.83 -13.61
N LYS A 32 -0.33 19.90 -14.55
CA LYS A 32 -0.93 20.14 -15.87
C LYS A 32 -2.42 19.80 -15.88
N TYR A 33 -2.82 18.69 -15.27
CA TYR A 33 -4.17 18.15 -15.44
C TYR A 33 -5.11 18.36 -14.24
N GLN A 34 -4.60 18.68 -13.05
CA GLN A 34 -5.42 18.69 -11.82
C GLN A 34 -5.91 20.07 -11.36
N GLY A 35 -5.44 21.16 -11.97
CA GLY A 35 -5.82 22.52 -11.56
C GLY A 35 -5.32 22.93 -10.16
N ILE A 36 -4.33 22.22 -9.62
CA ILE A 36 -3.72 22.52 -8.33
C ILE A 36 -2.83 23.76 -8.39
N VAL A 37 -2.53 24.36 -7.23
CA VAL A 37 -1.41 25.30 -7.10
C VAL A 37 -0.13 24.56 -7.50
N LYS A 38 0.59 25.10 -8.48
CA LYS A 38 1.75 24.42 -9.05
C LYS A 38 2.84 24.22 -8.01
N VAL A 39 3.38 23.00 -7.97
CA VAL A 39 4.60 22.66 -7.25
C VAL A 39 5.80 22.65 -8.22
N PRO A 40 7.07 22.59 -7.75
CA PRO A 40 8.22 22.45 -8.63
C PRO A 40 8.05 21.28 -9.63
N ALA A 41 8.42 21.52 -10.89
CA ALA A 41 8.14 20.60 -12.00
C ALA A 41 8.66 19.17 -11.77
N GLY A 42 9.80 19.02 -11.07
CA GLY A 42 10.39 17.72 -10.77
C GLY A 42 9.54 16.81 -9.86
N ILE A 43 8.61 17.38 -9.09
CA ILE A 43 7.72 16.64 -8.18
C ILE A 43 6.24 16.74 -8.55
N GLY A 44 5.89 17.56 -9.55
CA GLY A 44 4.52 17.80 -10.03
C GLY A 44 4.22 17.22 -11.42
N ASN A 45 5.00 16.23 -11.87
CA ASN A 45 4.70 15.45 -13.08
C ASN A 45 3.96 14.17 -12.68
N GLY A 46 2.67 14.07 -13.02
CA GLY A 46 1.81 12.95 -12.66
C GLY A 46 2.10 11.66 -13.43
N GLN A 47 2.97 11.72 -14.44
CA GLN A 47 3.40 10.54 -15.21
C GLN A 47 4.75 9.99 -14.76
N GLU A 48 5.38 10.60 -13.73
CA GLU A 48 6.71 10.22 -13.29
C GLU A 48 6.73 9.81 -11.80
N PRO A 49 6.38 8.55 -11.48
CA PRO A 49 6.19 8.10 -10.10
C PRO A 49 7.44 8.26 -9.23
N ARG A 50 8.63 8.06 -9.79
CA ARG A 50 9.90 8.01 -9.05
C ARG A 50 10.15 9.25 -8.21
N ASN A 51 9.80 10.43 -8.72
CA ASN A 51 10.05 11.71 -8.05
C ASN A 51 8.75 12.43 -7.65
N ASN A 52 7.58 11.85 -7.91
CA ASN A 52 6.30 12.52 -7.67
C ASN A 52 6.10 12.85 -6.18
N LEU A 53 5.56 14.04 -5.89
CA LEU A 53 5.34 14.56 -4.54
C LEU A 53 4.58 13.59 -3.63
N TYR A 54 3.58 12.89 -4.16
CA TYR A 54 2.73 12.00 -3.37
C TYR A 54 3.22 10.54 -3.32
N TRP A 55 4.29 10.20 -4.06
CA TRP A 55 4.72 8.81 -4.22
C TRP A 55 6.21 8.58 -3.96
N GLY A 56 7.08 9.02 -4.88
CA GLY A 56 8.51 8.72 -4.85
C GLY A 56 9.40 9.84 -4.32
N ALA A 57 8.86 11.05 -4.13
CA ALA A 57 9.56 12.14 -3.43
C ALA A 57 9.83 11.79 -1.95
N GLY A 58 10.54 12.67 -1.24
CA GLY A 58 11.10 12.41 0.09
C GLY A 58 10.13 11.82 1.13
N TYR A 59 8.85 12.19 1.08
CA TYR A 59 7.79 11.69 1.98
C TYR A 59 6.59 11.10 1.24
N GLY A 60 6.71 10.82 -0.05
CA GLY A 60 5.64 10.16 -0.79
C GLY A 60 5.37 8.76 -0.25
N VAL A 61 4.18 8.22 -0.54
CA VAL A 61 3.69 6.95 0.04
C VAL A 61 4.71 5.82 -0.10
N ARG A 62 5.23 5.59 -1.30
CA ARG A 62 6.24 4.53 -1.54
C ARG A 62 7.51 4.78 -0.73
N THR A 63 8.04 6.00 -0.77
CA THR A 63 9.27 6.35 -0.03
C THR A 63 9.09 6.22 1.48
N HIS A 64 7.92 6.58 2.01
CA HIS A 64 7.60 6.44 3.43
C HIS A 64 7.64 4.96 3.86
N PHE A 65 6.91 4.11 3.15
CA PHE A 65 6.83 2.68 3.51
C PHE A 65 8.13 1.92 3.21
N ASP A 66 8.86 2.26 2.14
CA ASP A 66 10.19 1.68 1.85
C ASP A 66 11.23 2.00 2.94
N ARG A 67 11.05 3.08 3.70
CA ARG A 67 11.94 3.47 4.81
C ARG A 67 11.47 3.00 6.19
N SER A 68 10.28 2.42 6.28
CA SER A 68 9.73 2.01 7.57
C SER A 68 10.41 0.74 8.07
N ALA A 69 10.71 0.70 9.38
CA ALA A 69 11.15 -0.53 10.04
C ALA A 69 10.00 -1.54 10.25
N GLU A 70 8.75 -1.07 10.21
CA GLU A 70 7.54 -1.86 10.49
C GLU A 70 6.91 -2.46 9.23
N TRP A 71 7.22 -1.93 8.06
CA TRP A 71 6.61 -2.36 6.79
C TRP A 71 7.68 -2.97 5.87
N ILE A 72 7.55 -4.27 5.60
CA ILE A 72 8.51 -5.01 4.80
C ILE A 72 8.01 -5.08 3.35
N ARG A 73 8.79 -4.54 2.42
CA ARG A 73 8.50 -4.55 0.98
C ARG A 73 8.31 -5.99 0.50
N GLN A 74 7.21 -6.23 -0.19
CA GLN A 74 6.89 -7.50 -0.83
C GLN A 74 7.10 -7.38 -2.34
N PRO A 75 7.41 -8.49 -3.03
CA PRO A 75 7.34 -8.53 -4.49
C PRO A 75 5.95 -8.14 -4.98
N SER A 76 5.89 -7.30 -6.00
CA SER A 76 4.65 -6.91 -6.68
C SER A 76 4.85 -6.98 -8.19
N VAL A 77 3.77 -7.29 -8.90
CA VAL A 77 3.72 -7.24 -10.36
C VAL A 77 3.14 -5.88 -10.76
N LYS A 78 3.67 -5.31 -11.85
CA LYS A 78 3.09 -4.10 -12.44
C LYS A 78 1.62 -4.35 -12.80
N PRO A 79 0.68 -3.46 -12.43
CA PRO A 79 -0.71 -3.63 -12.81
C PRO A 79 -0.92 -3.65 -14.32
N ALA A 80 -1.87 -4.46 -14.79
CA ALA A 80 -2.26 -4.49 -16.20
C ALA A 80 -3.16 -3.30 -16.62
N VAL A 81 -3.59 -2.50 -15.65
CA VAL A 81 -4.49 -1.37 -15.84
C VAL A 81 -3.69 -0.16 -16.36
N ALA A 82 -4.13 0.41 -17.48
CA ALA A 82 -3.36 1.42 -18.21
C ALA A 82 -3.04 2.69 -17.40
N HIS A 83 -3.96 3.11 -16.52
CA HIS A 83 -3.79 4.32 -15.69
C HIS A 83 -3.07 4.04 -14.36
N LEU A 84 -2.60 2.80 -14.11
CA LEU A 84 -1.76 2.47 -12.97
C LEU A 84 -0.30 2.37 -13.39
N LEU A 85 0.50 3.31 -12.90
CA LEU A 85 1.92 3.40 -13.27
C LEU A 85 2.78 2.46 -12.44
N GLU A 86 2.47 2.31 -11.15
CA GLU A 86 3.21 1.46 -10.21
C GLU A 86 2.28 0.89 -9.12
N ARG A 87 2.52 -0.36 -8.72
CA ARG A 87 1.96 -0.97 -7.51
C ARG A 87 3.09 -1.34 -6.57
N ALA A 88 2.97 -0.93 -5.32
CA ALA A 88 3.87 -1.34 -4.26
C ALA A 88 3.09 -2.02 -3.13
N VAL A 89 3.66 -3.09 -2.59
CA VAL A 89 3.03 -3.91 -1.55
C VAL A 89 3.98 -4.02 -0.39
N TRP A 90 3.47 -3.83 0.83
CA TRP A 90 4.21 -4.06 2.06
C TRP A 90 3.40 -4.93 3.00
N LYS A 91 4.09 -5.72 3.81
CA LYS A 91 3.51 -6.47 4.91
C LYS A 91 3.98 -5.86 6.22
N HIS A 92 3.08 -5.69 7.17
CA HIS A 92 3.47 -5.32 8.53
C HIS A 92 4.34 -6.43 9.14
N ARG A 93 5.44 -6.07 9.78
CA ARG A 93 6.47 -6.99 10.31
C ARG A 93 5.86 -8.04 11.24
N ASP A 94 5.03 -7.59 12.18
CA ASP A 94 4.55 -8.42 13.30
C ASP A 94 3.08 -8.85 13.17
N SER A 95 2.42 -8.59 12.03
CA SER A 95 0.99 -8.93 11.86
C SER A 95 0.65 -9.38 10.44
N ALA A 96 -0.47 -10.09 10.29
CA ALA A 96 -1.01 -10.50 8.99
C ALA A 96 -1.73 -9.34 8.28
N VAL A 97 -1.14 -8.15 8.29
CA VAL A 97 -1.66 -6.94 7.63
C VAL A 97 -0.79 -6.60 6.42
N TYR A 98 -1.45 -6.39 5.29
CA TYR A 98 -0.81 -5.95 4.06
C TYR A 98 -1.30 -4.56 3.68
N LEU A 99 -0.42 -3.77 3.09
CA LEU A 99 -0.74 -2.52 2.45
C LEU A 99 -0.43 -2.65 0.96
N VAL A 100 -1.43 -2.45 0.12
CA VAL A 100 -1.32 -2.43 -1.33
C VAL A 100 -1.56 -1.00 -1.77
N ALA A 101 -0.54 -0.34 -2.29
CA ALA A 101 -0.66 1.03 -2.78
C ALA A 101 -0.49 1.08 -4.30
N ASP A 102 -1.39 1.81 -4.95
CA ASP A 102 -1.44 1.99 -6.40
C ASP A 102 -1.23 3.46 -6.76
N ALA A 103 -0.19 3.72 -7.56
CA ALA A 103 0.09 5.03 -8.13
C ALA A 103 -0.64 5.18 -9.46
N TYR A 104 -1.68 6.02 -9.45
CA TYR A 104 -2.43 6.37 -10.65
C TYR A 104 -1.72 7.48 -11.42
N ASP A 105 -1.69 7.38 -12.75
CA ASP A 105 -1.30 8.50 -13.61
C ASP A 105 -2.08 9.76 -13.17
N GLY A 106 -1.37 10.83 -12.85
CA GLY A 106 -1.97 12.04 -12.30
C GLY A 106 -3.01 12.71 -13.21
N ARG A 107 -3.03 12.39 -14.51
CA ARG A 107 -4.11 12.82 -15.42
C ARG A 107 -5.45 12.13 -15.13
N ASN A 108 -5.43 10.99 -14.44
CA ASN A 108 -6.56 10.12 -14.17
C ASN A 108 -7.05 10.21 -12.71
N ILE A 109 -7.06 11.42 -12.13
CA ILE A 109 -7.55 11.64 -10.76
C ILE A 109 -9.03 11.26 -10.60
N ARG A 110 -9.82 11.37 -11.67
CA ARG A 110 -11.22 10.96 -11.69
C ARG A 110 -11.33 9.44 -11.53
N GLU A 111 -10.64 8.67 -12.34
CA GLU A 111 -10.63 7.21 -12.27
C GLU A 111 -10.11 6.74 -10.91
N ALA A 112 -9.05 7.36 -10.38
CA ALA A 112 -8.55 7.08 -9.04
C ALA A 112 -9.62 7.28 -7.96
N THR A 113 -10.45 8.32 -8.08
CA THR A 113 -11.54 8.60 -7.12
C THR A 113 -12.68 7.61 -7.28
N GLU A 114 -13.05 7.27 -8.52
CA GLU A 114 -14.11 6.30 -8.80
C GLU A 114 -13.74 4.90 -8.31
N ASP A 115 -12.48 4.48 -8.53
CA ASP A 115 -12.00 3.16 -8.09
C ASP A 115 -11.77 3.08 -6.57
N LEU A 116 -11.45 4.18 -5.89
CA LEU A 116 -11.39 4.23 -4.43
C LEU A 116 -12.75 3.95 -3.77
N LEU A 117 -13.85 4.33 -4.43
CA LEU A 117 -15.21 4.26 -3.87
C LEU A 117 -15.92 2.92 -4.16
N ARG A 118 -15.28 2.03 -4.93
CA ARG A 118 -15.80 0.70 -5.26
C ARG A 118 -15.31 -0.34 -4.25
#